data_AF-D8EWR7-F1
#
_entry.id   AF-D8EWR7-F1
#
_cell.length_a   1.000
_cell.length_b   1.000
_cell.length_c   1.000
_cell.angle_alpha   90.00
_cell.angle_beta   90.00
_cell.angle_gamma   90.00
#
_symmetry.space_group_name_H-M   'P 1'
#
loop_
_entity.id
_entity.type
_entity.pdbx_description
1 polymer ?
#
loop_
_entity_poly.entity_id
_entity_poly.type
_entity_poly.pdbx_seq_one_letter_code
_entity_poly.pdbx_strand_id
1 'polypeptide(L)'
;RKNGLNDDGDDTDMKTIKEKVAAFQEKLKSEETLSKRDEYKKMIQQIDTYWDKLFADPISVHTATGEQLIQPQRTNNILERFFRDLKRKYRKKTGTISLNKTLKTILSDTPLVKNLENKEYLDIILDGCNTLEQRFARVDSKLVLQELDKKRKETGRLPQILKKMIREPAFPRKLGELFGC
;
A
#
# COMPACT_ATOMS: atom_id res chain seq x y z
N ARG A 1 22.97 13.78 3.10
CA ARG A 1 22.64 13.61 1.65
C ARG A 1 21.11 13.59 1.50
N LYS A 2 20.48 14.32 0.56
CA LYS A 2 19.00 14.51 0.50
C LYS A 2 18.31 14.00 -0.78
N ASN A 3 18.82 12.94 -1.42
CA ASN A 3 18.40 12.59 -2.78
C ASN A 3 17.95 11.12 -2.92
N GLY A 4 17.23 10.59 -1.93
CA GLY A 4 16.49 9.33 -2.07
C GLY A 4 15.03 9.59 -2.42
N LEU A 5 14.45 8.84 -3.36
CA LEU A 5 13.06 9.01 -3.82
C LEU A 5 12.00 8.95 -2.68
N ASN A 6 12.35 8.42 -1.49
CA ASN A 6 11.46 8.24 -0.33
C ASN A 6 12.04 8.71 1.01
N ASP A 7 12.93 9.69 1.00
CA ASP A 7 13.70 10.09 2.17
C ASP A 7 12.94 11.04 3.12
N ASP A 8 12.82 10.63 4.40
CA ASP A 8 12.62 11.52 5.56
C ASP A 8 13.56 11.05 6.72
N GLY A 9 14.68 10.42 6.36
CA GLY A 9 15.63 9.79 7.28
C GLY A 9 16.68 10.77 7.79
N ASP A 10 17.20 10.48 8.98
CA ASP A 10 18.36 11.18 9.54
C ASP A 10 19.64 10.75 8.83
N ASP A 11 20.68 11.59 8.77
CA ASP A 11 21.95 11.33 8.04
C ASP A 11 22.85 10.35 8.84
N THR A 12 22.25 9.29 9.39
CA THR A 12 22.95 8.26 10.18
C THR A 12 23.51 7.18 9.26
N ASP A 13 24.81 6.89 9.42
CA ASP A 13 25.51 5.88 8.63
C ASP A 13 25.02 4.45 8.92
N MET A 14 24.87 3.64 7.86
CA MET A 14 24.31 2.28 7.93
C MET A 14 25.16 1.34 8.81
N LYS A 15 26.49 1.53 8.82
CA LYS A 15 27.40 0.74 9.69
C LYS A 15 27.14 1.01 11.16
N THR A 16 26.85 2.27 11.50
CA THR A 16 26.52 2.66 12.88
C THR A 16 25.22 1.99 13.34
N ILE A 17 24.23 1.87 12.44
CA ILE A 17 22.97 1.17 12.74
C ILE A 17 23.22 -0.32 12.93
N LYS A 18 24.03 -0.96 12.07
CA LYS A 18 24.41 -2.37 12.18
C LYS A 18 25.04 -2.69 13.54
N GLU A 19 26.00 -1.88 13.97
CA GLU A 19 26.66 -2.03 15.27
C GLU A 19 25.68 -1.89 16.44
N LYS A 20 24.80 -0.89 16.41
CA LYS A 20 23.77 -0.68 17.44
C LYS A 20 22.79 -1.85 17.52
N VAL A 21 22.39 -2.42 16.38
CA VAL A 21 21.48 -3.57 16.34
C VAL A 21 22.17 -4.82 16.86
N ALA A 22 23.46 -5.04 16.55
CA ALA A 22 24.24 -6.14 17.10
C ALA A 22 24.35 -6.04 18.64
N ALA A 23 24.69 -4.86 19.16
CA ALA A 23 24.74 -4.61 20.59
C ALA A 23 23.38 -4.83 21.28
N PHE A 24 22.29 -4.45 20.62
CA PHE A 24 20.93 -4.69 21.10
C PHE A 24 20.59 -6.18 21.16
N GLN A 25 20.95 -6.98 20.14
CA GLN A 25 20.74 -8.43 20.17
C GLN A 25 21.51 -9.08 21.32
N GLU A 26 22.77 -8.71 21.53
CA GLU A 26 23.58 -9.25 22.62
C GLU A 26 23.00 -8.89 23.98
N LYS A 27 22.52 -7.64 24.15
CA LYS A 27 21.81 -7.23 25.36
C LYS A 27 20.59 -8.11 25.61
N LEU A 28 19.75 -8.35 24.61
CA LEU A 28 18.55 -9.19 24.74
C LEU A 28 18.86 -10.66 25.07
N LYS A 29 19.94 -11.20 24.52
CA LYS A 29 20.40 -12.57 24.81
C LYS A 29 20.96 -12.70 26.23
N SER A 30 21.68 -11.67 26.68
CA SER A 30 22.31 -11.63 28.01
C SER A 30 21.31 -11.45 29.16
N GLU A 31 20.15 -10.83 28.90
CA GLU A 31 19.14 -10.58 29.91
C GLU A 31 18.22 -11.80 30.07
N GLU A 32 18.38 -12.53 31.17
CA GLU A 32 17.75 -13.84 31.38
C GLU A 32 16.21 -13.81 31.33
N THR A 33 15.60 -12.69 31.74
CA THR A 33 14.13 -12.50 31.71
C THR A 33 13.58 -12.30 30.30
N LEU A 34 14.36 -11.69 29.40
CA LEU A 34 13.96 -11.40 28.03
C LEU A 34 14.32 -12.57 27.10
N SER A 35 15.50 -13.16 27.29
CA SER A 35 16.00 -14.31 26.54
C SER A 35 15.07 -15.54 26.63
N LYS A 36 14.37 -15.71 27.75
CA LYS A 36 13.39 -16.80 27.95
C LYS A 36 12.07 -16.58 27.20
N ARG A 37 11.73 -15.36 26.79
CA ARG A 37 10.45 -15.08 26.11
C ARG A 37 10.54 -15.42 24.62
N ASP A 38 9.56 -16.20 24.16
CA ASP A 38 9.50 -16.63 22.77
C ASP A 38 9.34 -15.48 21.77
N GLU A 39 8.75 -14.37 22.19
CA GLU A 39 8.61 -13.15 21.38
C GLU A 39 9.97 -12.60 20.95
N TYR A 40 10.91 -12.47 21.90
CA TYR A 40 12.26 -11.97 21.63
C TYR A 40 13.09 -12.98 20.84
N LYS A 41 12.95 -14.28 21.10
CA LYS A 41 13.59 -15.33 20.29
C LYS A 41 13.17 -15.26 18.83
N LYS A 42 11.86 -15.14 18.57
CA LYS A 42 11.30 -15.01 17.21
C LYS A 42 11.80 -13.73 16.53
N MET A 43 11.85 -12.62 17.26
CA MET A 43 12.37 -11.36 16.73
C MET A 43 13.85 -11.48 16.35
N ILE A 44 14.70 -12.03 17.24
CA ILE A 44 16.13 -12.23 16.97
C ILE A 44 16.31 -13.16 15.76
N GLN A 45 15.58 -14.26 15.70
CA GLN A 45 15.63 -15.19 14.56
C GLN A 45 15.31 -14.50 13.23
N GLN A 46 14.33 -13.59 13.20
CA GLN A 46 13.99 -12.83 12.00
C GLN A 46 15.11 -11.84 11.62
N ILE A 47 15.70 -11.16 12.61
CA ILE A 47 16.84 -10.25 12.39
C ILE A 47 18.02 -11.05 11.80
N ASP A 48 18.33 -12.22 12.36
CA ASP A 48 19.42 -13.08 11.88
C ASP A 48 19.14 -13.60 10.47
N THR A 49 17.92 -14.04 10.20
CA THR A 49 17.50 -14.55 8.87
C THR A 49 17.69 -13.52 7.76
N TYR A 50 17.50 -12.24 8.08
CA TYR A 50 17.57 -11.14 7.11
C TYR A 50 18.76 -10.20 7.33
N TRP A 51 19.73 -10.58 8.15
CA TRP A 51 20.83 -9.72 8.59
C TRP A 51 21.54 -9.02 7.43
N ASP A 52 21.93 -9.81 6.42
CA ASP A 52 22.66 -9.31 5.24
C ASP A 52 21.81 -8.39 4.36
N LYS A 53 20.47 -8.51 4.44
CA LYS A 53 19.53 -7.67 3.68
C LYS A 53 19.16 -6.38 4.43
N LEU A 54 19.30 -6.37 5.77
CA LEU A 54 18.99 -5.20 6.60
C LEU A 54 20.04 -4.09 6.46
N PHE A 55 21.30 -4.47 6.26
CA PHE A 55 22.45 -3.57 6.22
C PHE A 55 23.21 -3.67 4.90
N ALA A 56 22.50 -3.79 3.79
CA ALA A 56 23.10 -3.87 2.47
C ALA A 56 23.92 -2.60 2.16
N ASP A 57 25.11 -2.79 1.59
CA ASP A 57 25.97 -1.70 1.17
C ASP A 57 25.33 -0.88 0.01
N PRO A 58 25.70 0.41 -0.14
CA PRO A 58 25.29 1.19 -1.29
C PRO A 58 25.73 0.53 -2.60
N ILE A 59 24.85 0.54 -3.60
CA ILE A 59 25.11 0.01 -4.93
C ILE A 59 25.72 1.13 -5.79
N SER A 60 26.84 0.86 -6.45
CA SER A 60 27.39 1.79 -7.44
C SER A 60 26.64 1.69 -8.76
N VAL A 61 26.19 2.83 -9.27
CA VAL A 61 25.53 2.96 -10.58
C VAL A 61 26.21 4.04 -11.41
N HIS A 62 26.44 3.74 -12.69
CA HIS A 62 26.95 4.70 -13.65
C HIS A 62 25.78 5.48 -14.26
N THR A 63 25.75 6.79 -14.03
CA THR A 63 24.78 7.71 -14.61
C THR A 63 25.47 8.63 -15.62
N ALA A 64 24.70 9.31 -16.48
CA ALA A 64 25.25 10.31 -17.42
C ALA A 64 26.00 11.46 -16.70
N THR A 65 25.73 11.66 -15.40
CA THR A 65 26.38 12.65 -14.53
C THR A 65 27.58 12.10 -13.74
N GLY A 66 27.96 10.84 -13.94
CA GLY A 66 29.06 10.17 -13.24
C GLY A 66 28.63 8.96 -12.41
N GLU A 67 29.58 8.38 -11.68
CA GLU A 67 29.34 7.27 -10.76
C GLU A 67 28.61 7.77 -9.51
N GLN A 68 27.49 7.13 -9.16
CA GLN A 68 26.68 7.46 -7.99
C GLN A 68 26.48 6.22 -7.12
N LEU A 69 26.63 6.39 -5.81
CA LEU A 69 26.32 5.36 -4.82
C LEU A 69 24.87 5.52 -4.36
N ILE A 70 24.04 4.49 -4.60
CA ILE A 70 22.63 4.46 -4.21
C ILE A 70 22.43 3.47 -3.08
N GLN A 71 21.93 3.96 -1.94
CA GLN A 71 21.48 3.08 -0.87
C GLN A 71 20.15 2.41 -1.27
N PRO A 72 20.07 1.07 -1.30
CA PRO A 72 18.79 0.39 -1.55
C PRO A 72 17.78 0.75 -0.47
N GLN A 73 16.64 1.30 -0.89
CA GLN A 73 15.55 1.67 0.03
C GLN A 73 14.57 0.52 0.22
N ARG A 74 13.84 0.54 1.36
CA ARG A 74 12.74 -0.40 1.60
C ARG A 74 11.66 -0.21 0.52
N THR A 75 11.47 -1.24 -0.31
CA THR A 75 10.53 -1.24 -1.45
C THR A 75 9.09 -0.90 -1.05
N ASN A 76 8.69 -1.25 0.17
CA ASN A 76 7.30 -1.09 0.63
C ASN A 76 7.04 0.19 1.46
N ASN A 77 8.04 1.06 1.66
CA ASN A 77 7.88 2.23 2.53
C ASN A 77 6.76 3.18 2.06
N ILE A 78 6.69 3.45 0.75
CA ILE A 78 5.66 4.32 0.15
C ILE A 78 4.27 3.76 0.41
N LEU A 79 4.05 2.49 0.06
CA LEU A 79 2.75 1.85 0.20
C LEU A 79 2.34 1.78 1.67
N GLU A 80 3.27 1.48 2.58
CA GLU A 80 2.98 1.45 4.01
C GLU A 80 2.60 2.82 4.56
N ARG A 81 3.31 3.89 4.17
CA ARG A 81 2.96 5.27 4.52
C ARG A 81 1.58 5.63 3.98
N PHE A 82 1.33 5.36 2.70
CA PHE A 82 0.06 5.58 2.05
C PHE A 82 -1.09 4.86 2.78
N PHE A 83 -0.97 3.55 3.03
CA PHE A 83 -2.01 2.78 3.70
C PHE A 83 -2.18 3.17 5.17
N ARG A 84 -1.11 3.58 5.85
CA ARG A 84 -1.18 4.10 7.22
C ARG A 84 -2.01 5.37 7.28
N ASP A 85 -1.75 6.33 6.40
CA ASP A 85 -2.49 7.60 6.33
C ASP A 85 -3.94 7.38 5.89
N LEU A 86 -4.15 6.53 4.88
CA LEU A 86 -5.47 6.13 4.43
C LEU A 86 -6.27 5.56 5.60
N LYS A 87 -5.72 4.57 6.31
CA LYS A 87 -6.38 3.97 7.47
C LYS A 87 -6.67 5.00 8.54
N ARG A 88 -5.71 5.88 8.89
CA ARG A 88 -5.89 6.91 9.92
C ARG A 88 -7.01 7.88 9.56
N LYS A 89 -7.06 8.38 8.32
CA LYS A 89 -8.11 9.30 7.83
C LYS A 89 -9.49 8.63 7.88
N TYR A 90 -9.60 7.38 7.41
CA TYR A 90 -10.87 6.66 7.44
C TYR A 90 -11.36 6.38 8.87
N ARG A 91 -10.49 5.99 9.80
CA ARG A 91 -10.89 5.80 11.21
C ARG A 91 -11.38 7.09 11.85
N LYS A 92 -10.70 8.22 11.60
CA LYS A 92 -11.16 9.54 12.07
C LYS A 92 -12.53 9.92 11.50
N LYS A 93 -12.78 9.60 10.23
CA LYS A 93 -14.05 9.90 9.55
C LYS A 93 -15.21 9.03 10.02
N THR A 94 -14.99 7.73 10.24
CA THR A 94 -16.10 6.78 10.50
C THR A 94 -16.20 6.31 11.94
N GLY A 95 -15.18 6.56 12.78
CA GLY A 95 -15.10 6.04 14.15
C GLY A 95 -14.87 4.52 14.25
N THR A 96 -14.77 3.81 13.12
CA THR A 96 -14.66 2.35 13.10
C THR A 96 -13.20 1.91 13.14
N ILE A 97 -12.87 0.91 13.96
CA ILE A 97 -11.52 0.34 14.03
C ILE A 97 -11.19 -0.52 12.80
N SER A 98 -12.16 -1.33 12.37
CA SER A 98 -12.04 -2.22 11.21
C SER A 98 -12.36 -1.49 9.92
N LEU A 99 -11.43 -1.52 8.97
CA LEU A 99 -11.56 -0.90 7.65
C LEU A 99 -11.65 -1.92 6.52
N ASN A 100 -11.71 -3.22 6.83
CA ASN A 100 -11.72 -4.29 5.83
C ASN A 100 -12.88 -4.16 4.84
N LYS A 101 -14.10 -3.89 5.34
CA LYS A 101 -15.27 -3.69 4.49
C LYS A 101 -15.06 -2.47 3.59
N THR A 102 -14.68 -1.34 4.18
CA THR A 102 -14.44 -0.09 3.45
C THR A 102 -13.40 -0.25 2.35
N LEU A 103 -12.23 -0.83 2.65
CA LEU A 103 -11.17 -1.06 1.68
C LEU A 103 -11.57 -2.04 0.57
N LYS A 104 -12.43 -3.03 0.86
CA LYS A 104 -12.98 -3.94 -0.17
C LYS A 104 -14.06 -3.29 -1.03
N THR A 105 -14.72 -2.24 -0.54
CA THR A 105 -15.83 -1.58 -1.24
C THR A 105 -15.47 -0.25 -1.88
N ILE A 106 -14.32 0.33 -1.53
CA ILE A 106 -13.84 1.57 -2.11
C ILE A 106 -13.65 1.38 -3.62
N LEU A 107 -13.95 2.41 -4.42
CA LEU A 107 -13.69 2.34 -5.86
C LEU A 107 -12.19 2.17 -6.06
N SER A 108 -11.79 1.27 -6.96
CA SER A 108 -10.38 0.95 -7.29
C SER A 108 -9.53 2.20 -7.54
N ASP A 109 -10.16 3.24 -8.06
CA ASP A 109 -9.52 4.46 -8.52
C ASP A 109 -9.43 5.53 -7.40
N THR A 110 -10.08 5.32 -6.25
CA THR A 110 -10.07 6.26 -5.12
C THR A 110 -8.66 6.52 -4.55
N PRO A 111 -7.76 5.52 -4.46
CA PRO A 111 -6.35 5.75 -4.15
C PRO A 111 -5.67 6.79 -5.06
N LEU A 112 -6.07 6.90 -6.34
CA LEU A 112 -5.45 7.84 -7.30
C LEU A 112 -5.69 9.30 -6.93
N VAL A 113 -6.73 9.59 -6.14
CA VAL A 113 -6.99 10.95 -5.63
C VAL A 113 -5.81 11.48 -4.82
N LYS A 114 -5.00 10.60 -4.20
CA LYS A 114 -3.78 11.02 -3.51
C LYS A 114 -2.71 11.60 -4.43
N ASN A 115 -2.73 11.26 -5.72
CA ASN A 115 -1.80 11.83 -6.68
C ASN A 115 -2.04 13.34 -6.88
N LEU A 116 -3.21 13.88 -6.49
CA LEU A 116 -3.46 15.32 -6.48
C LEU A 116 -2.54 16.09 -5.50
N GLU A 117 -1.86 15.41 -4.57
CA GLU A 117 -0.84 16.02 -3.71
C GLU A 117 0.48 16.27 -4.48
N ASN A 118 0.69 15.60 -5.62
CA ASN A 118 1.80 15.87 -6.53
C ASN A 118 1.44 17.05 -7.45
N LYS A 119 2.26 18.11 -7.41
CA LYS A 119 2.02 19.35 -8.16
C LYS A 119 2.06 19.16 -9.67
N GLU A 120 2.99 18.36 -10.19
CA GLU A 120 3.10 18.08 -11.63
C GLU A 120 1.88 17.28 -12.11
N TYR A 121 1.45 16.29 -11.33
CA TYR A 121 0.23 15.54 -11.63
C TYR A 121 -1.00 16.45 -11.62
N LEU A 122 -1.11 17.34 -10.63
CA LEU A 122 -2.21 18.29 -10.54
C LEU A 122 -2.23 19.23 -11.75
N ASP A 123 -1.08 19.73 -12.19
CA ASP A 123 -0.97 20.61 -13.35
C ASP A 123 -1.45 19.92 -14.64
N ILE A 124 -1.05 18.66 -14.85
CA ILE A 124 -1.53 17.83 -15.96
C ILE A 124 -3.05 17.65 -15.91
N ILE A 125 -3.62 17.42 -14.72
CA ILE A 125 -5.07 17.24 -14.55
C ILE A 125 -5.83 18.54 -14.79
N LEU A 126 -5.27 19.68 -14.36
CA LEU A 126 -5.85 21.00 -14.53
C LEU A 126 -5.90 21.42 -16.00
N ASP A 127 -4.87 21.09 -16.79
CA ASP A 127 -4.84 21.28 -18.25
C ASP A 127 -5.32 22.70 -18.64
N GLY A 128 -4.58 23.67 -18.10
CA GLY A 128 -4.81 25.10 -18.28
C GLY A 128 -5.90 25.73 -17.40
N CYS A 129 -6.58 24.97 -16.53
CA CYS A 129 -7.48 25.52 -15.50
C CYS A 129 -6.69 25.98 -14.26
N ASN A 130 -7.20 27.00 -13.55
CA ASN A 130 -6.56 27.45 -12.30
C ASN A 130 -6.96 26.59 -11.09
N THR A 131 -8.11 25.92 -11.16
CA THR A 131 -8.64 25.12 -10.05
C THR A 131 -9.35 23.85 -10.53
N LEU A 132 -9.47 22.88 -9.63
CA LEU A 132 -10.16 21.62 -9.91
C LEU A 132 -11.65 21.85 -10.21
N GLU A 133 -12.28 22.83 -9.56
CA GLU A 133 -13.68 23.19 -9.79
C GLU A 133 -13.89 23.67 -11.23
N GLN A 134 -12.99 24.53 -11.73
CA GLN A 134 -13.02 24.97 -13.13
C GLN A 134 -12.82 23.80 -14.10
N ARG A 135 -11.90 22.89 -13.78
CA ARG A 135 -11.69 21.68 -14.57
C ARG A 135 -12.94 20.80 -14.58
N PHE A 136 -13.54 20.54 -13.42
CA PHE A 136 -14.77 19.74 -13.32
C PHE A 136 -15.94 20.38 -14.06
N ALA A 137 -16.06 21.71 -14.07
CA ALA A 137 -17.11 22.40 -14.82
C ALA A 137 -17.02 22.19 -16.35
N ARG A 138 -15.82 21.89 -16.88
CA ARG A 138 -15.64 21.56 -18.31
C ARG A 138 -15.96 20.10 -18.65
N VAL A 139 -16.04 19.21 -17.65
CA VAL A 139 -16.32 17.79 -17.87
C VAL A 139 -17.81 17.60 -18.12
N ASP A 140 -18.16 16.89 -19.20
CA ASP A 140 -19.55 16.56 -19.48
C ASP A 140 -20.11 15.59 -18.42
N SER A 141 -21.15 16.05 -17.71
CA SER A 141 -21.84 15.27 -16.68
C SER A 141 -22.44 13.97 -17.23
N LYS A 142 -22.85 13.93 -18.50
CA LYS A 142 -23.39 12.71 -19.14
C LYS A 142 -22.32 11.64 -19.28
N LEU A 143 -21.11 12.04 -19.68
CA LEU A 143 -19.98 11.13 -19.82
C LEU A 143 -19.60 10.53 -18.46
N VAL A 144 -19.59 11.34 -17.39
CA VAL A 144 -19.32 10.85 -16.02
C VAL A 144 -20.34 9.81 -15.58
N LEU A 145 -21.64 10.06 -15.81
CA LEU A 145 -22.69 9.10 -15.46
C LEU A 145 -22.55 7.78 -16.22
N GLN A 146 -22.24 7.84 -17.52
CA GLN A 146 -22.01 6.65 -18.33
C GLN A 146 -20.82 5.83 -17.84
N GLU A 147 -19.69 6.46 -17.51
CA GLU A 147 -18.52 5.78 -16.97
C GLU A 147 -18.78 5.18 -15.58
N LEU A 148 -19.53 5.86 -14.73
CA LEU A 148 -19.96 5.32 -13.44
C LEU A 148 -20.85 4.08 -13.59
N ASP A 149 -21.76 4.08 -14.56
CA ASP A 149 -22.64 2.94 -14.83
C ASP A 149 -21.87 1.75 -15.43
N LYS A 150 -20.87 2.00 -16.30
CA LYS A 150 -19.95 0.96 -16.79
C LYS A 150 -19.19 0.31 -15.64
N LYS A 151 -18.54 1.11 -14.79
CA LYS A 151 -17.78 0.64 -13.62
C LYS A 151 -18.66 -0.15 -12.64
N ARG A 152 -19.93 0.25 -12.44
CA ARG A 152 -20.88 -0.53 -11.62
C ARG A 152 -21.13 -1.92 -12.19
N LYS A 153 -21.29 -2.05 -13.51
CA LYS A 153 -21.47 -3.34 -14.19
C LYS A 153 -20.20 -4.22 -14.10
N GLU A 154 -19.02 -3.61 -14.16
CA GLU A 154 -17.72 -4.29 -14.08
C GLU A 154 -17.36 -4.84 -12.70
N THR A 155 -17.90 -4.27 -11.60
CA THR A 155 -17.53 -4.68 -10.23
C THR A 155 -17.86 -6.13 -9.83
N GLY A 156 -18.26 -7.00 -10.76
CA GLY A 156 -18.39 -8.45 -10.57
C GLY A 156 -19.37 -8.85 -9.47
N ARG A 157 -20.18 -7.90 -8.98
CA ARG A 157 -21.14 -8.15 -7.92
C ARG A 157 -22.28 -8.95 -8.53
N LEU A 158 -22.27 -10.26 -8.26
CA LEU A 158 -23.41 -11.12 -8.55
C LEU A 158 -24.69 -10.44 -8.03
N PRO A 159 -25.68 -10.22 -8.91
CA PRO A 159 -26.99 -9.74 -8.53
C PRO A 159 -27.53 -10.52 -7.32
N GLN A 160 -28.25 -9.83 -6.44
CA GLN A 160 -28.73 -10.43 -5.20
C GLN A 160 -29.62 -11.66 -5.45
N ILE A 161 -30.33 -11.67 -6.58
CA ILE A 161 -31.15 -12.79 -7.06
C ILE A 161 -30.26 -14.00 -7.38
N LEU A 162 -29.15 -13.81 -8.11
CA LEU A 162 -28.18 -14.87 -8.40
C LEU A 162 -27.52 -15.42 -7.13
N LYS A 163 -27.21 -14.56 -6.16
CA LYS A 163 -26.70 -15.02 -4.85
C LYS A 163 -27.71 -15.85 -4.07
N LYS A 164 -29.01 -15.54 -4.17
CA LYS A 164 -30.08 -16.33 -3.56
C LYS A 164 -30.21 -17.69 -4.24
N MET A 165 -30.20 -17.71 -5.58
CA MET A 165 -30.24 -18.95 -6.36
C MET A 165 -29.05 -19.87 -6.05
N ILE A 166 -27.81 -19.36 -6.00
CA ILE A 166 -26.61 -20.15 -5.67
C ILE A 166 -26.69 -20.78 -4.27
N ARG A 167 -27.43 -20.17 -3.34
CA ARG A 167 -27.60 -20.68 -1.97
C ARG A 167 -28.69 -21.74 -1.85
N GLU A 168 -29.50 -21.98 -2.90
CA GLU A 168 -30.49 -23.04 -2.87
C GLU A 168 -29.80 -24.42 -2.86
N PRO A 169 -30.17 -25.34 -1.96
CA PRO A 169 -29.57 -26.67 -1.91
C PRO A 169 -29.70 -27.46 -3.22
N ALA A 170 -30.78 -27.19 -3.97
CA ALA A 170 -31.06 -27.80 -5.26
C ALA A 170 -30.32 -27.14 -6.44
N PHE A 171 -29.60 -26.03 -6.22
CA PHE A 171 -28.92 -25.28 -7.26
C PHE A 171 -27.91 -26.11 -8.07
N PRO A 172 -27.04 -26.96 -7.46
CA PRO A 172 -26.12 -27.79 -8.23
C PRO A 172 -26.84 -28.74 -9.19
N ARG A 173 -28.00 -29.28 -8.78
CA ARG A 173 -28.82 -30.17 -9.62
C ARG A 173 -29.45 -29.43 -10.79
N LYS A 174 -30.05 -28.27 -10.52
CA LYS A 174 -30.60 -27.37 -11.55
C LYS A 174 -29.53 -26.92 -12.55
N LEU A 175 -28.29 -26.74 -12.09
CA LEU A 175 -27.15 -26.38 -12.95
C LEU A 175 -26.73 -27.55 -13.84
N GLY A 176 -26.66 -28.78 -13.30
CA GLY A 176 -26.39 -30.00 -14.08
C GLY A 176 -27.43 -30.25 -15.17
N GLU A 177 -28.71 -30.10 -14.82
CA GLU A 177 -29.84 -30.20 -15.77
C GLU A 177 -29.73 -29.17 -16.93
N LEU A 178 -29.13 -28.00 -16.68
CA LEU A 178 -28.90 -26.93 -17.68
C LEU A 178 -27.69 -27.18 -18.60
N PHE A 179 -26.66 -27.87 -18.12
CA PHE A 179 -25.43 -28.15 -18.88
C PHE A 179 -25.33 -29.61 -19.36
N GLY A 180 -26.38 -30.40 -19.18
CA GLY A 180 -26.45 -31.78 -19.66
C GLY A 180 -25.53 -32.74 -18.91
N CYS A 181 -25.35 -32.56 -17.61
CA CYS A 181 -24.64 -33.48 -16.71
C CYS A 181 -25.55 -33.97 -15.59
#